data_AF-A0A352UDN7-F1
#
_entry.id   AF-A0A352UDN7-F1
#
_cell.length_a   1.000
_cell.length_b   1.000
_cell.length_c   1.000
_cell.angle_alpha   90.00
_cell.angle_beta   90.00
_cell.angle_gamma   90.00
#
_symmetry.space_group_name_H-M   'P 1'
#
loop_
_entity.id
_entity.type
_entity.pdbx_description
1 polymer ?
#
loop_
_entity_poly.entity_id
_entity_poly.type
_entity_poly.pdbx_seq_one_letter_code
_entity_poly.pdbx_strand_id
1 'polypeptide(L)' 'TLYIDENQMLDLTPMVQEYASLDLPMKPLCKSDCAGLCPNCGVNLNDSVCQCDTALRDPRWGALLDMVGNSSQDG' A
#
# COMPACT_ATOMS: atom_id res chain seq x y z
N THR A 1 -4.80 -28.93 3.28
CA THR A 1 -4.95 -30.05 4.23
C THR A 1 -3.57 -30.44 4.72
N LEU A 2 -3.40 -30.62 6.03
CA LEU A 2 -2.13 -31.11 6.60
C LEU A 2 -1.91 -32.57 6.19
N TYR A 3 -0.68 -32.90 5.79
CA TYR A 3 -0.27 -34.28 5.51
C TYR A 3 1.19 -34.49 5.95
N ILE A 4 1.53 -35.73 6.24
CA ILE A 4 2.87 -36.15 6.62
C ILE A 4 3.50 -36.79 5.37
N ASP A 5 4.73 -36.40 5.03
CA ASP A 5 5.43 -36.91 3.85
C ASP A 5 6.09 -38.28 4.09
N GLU A 6 6.75 -38.81 3.06
CA GLU A 6 7.46 -40.10 3.09
C GLU A 6 8.63 -40.13 4.10
N ASN A 7 9.14 -38.95 4.48
CA ASN A 7 10.21 -38.78 5.46
C ASN A 7 9.67 -38.56 6.88
N GLN A 8 8.37 -38.76 7.09
CA GLN A 8 7.69 -38.52 8.38
C GLN A 8 7.70 -37.04 8.80
N MET A 9 7.74 -36.12 7.85
CA MET A 9 7.74 -34.68 8.10
C MET A 9 6.35 -34.10 7.89
N LEU A 10 5.91 -33.27 8.84
CA LEU A 10 4.68 -32.47 8.72
C LEU A 10 5.05 -31.04 8.30
N ASP A 11 4.55 -30.61 7.14
CA ASP A 11 4.72 -29.21 6.70
C ASP A 11 3.69 -28.30 7.39
N LEU A 12 4.17 -27.46 8.30
CA LEU A 12 3.38 -26.46 9.03
C LEU A 12 3.38 -25.09 8.35
N THR A 13 4.18 -24.88 7.30
CA THR A 13 4.26 -23.63 6.55
C THR A 13 2.89 -23.04 6.21
N PRO A 14 1.91 -23.78 5.66
CA PRO A 14 0.61 -23.20 5.31
C PRO A 14 -0.16 -22.67 6.53
N MET A 15 -0.10 -23.36 7.68
CA MET A 15 -0.76 -22.89 8.90
C MET A 15 -0.08 -21.65 9.45
N VAL A 16 1.25 -21.66 9.55
CA VAL A 16 2.00 -20.50 10.05
C VAL A 16 1.74 -19.28 9.17
N GLN A 17 1.69 -19.43 7.84
CA GLN A 17 1.36 -18.34 6.92
C GLN A 17 -0.04 -17.78 7.16
N GLU A 18 -1.03 -18.66 7.36
CA GLU A 18 -2.42 -18.25 7.62
C GLU A 18 -2.52 -17.42 8.90
N TYR A 19 -1.98 -17.92 10.01
CA TYR A 19 -2.01 -17.20 11.28
C TYR A 19 -1.15 -15.93 11.26
N ALA A 20 0.05 -15.97 10.67
CA ALA A 20 0.90 -14.79 10.58
C ALA A 20 0.25 -13.68 9.74
N SER A 21 -0.52 -14.03 8.70
CA SER A 21 -1.21 -13.04 7.87
C SER A 21 -2.31 -12.30 8.62
N LEU A 22 -2.94 -12.93 9.62
CA LEU A 22 -3.97 -12.30 10.46
C LEU A 22 -3.38 -11.26 11.42
N ASP A 23 -2.17 -11.51 11.93
CA ASP A 23 -1.47 -10.61 12.86
C ASP A 23 -0.67 -9.51 12.15
N LEU A 24 -0.40 -9.66 10.84
CA LEU A 24 0.34 -8.65 10.09
C LEU A 24 -0.47 -7.34 9.95
N PRO A 25 0.14 -6.17 10.18
CA PRO A 25 -0.54 -4.90 9.95
C PRO A 25 -0.86 -4.73 8.46
N MET A 26 -2.00 -4.10 8.14
CA MET A 26 -2.38 -3.82 6.75
C MET A 26 -1.35 -2.95 5.99
N LYS A 27 -0.56 -2.16 6.73
CA LYS A 27 0.53 -1.36 6.18
C LYS A 27 1.79 -1.60 7.03
N PRO A 28 2.58 -2.65 6.74
CA PRO A 28 3.83 -2.87 7.44
C PRO A 28 4.79 -1.73 7.10
N LEU A 29 5.34 -1.09 8.14
CA LEU A 29 6.32 -0.04 7.99
C LEU A 29 7.71 -0.56 8.30
N CYS A 30 8.71 -0.03 7.60
CA CYS A 30 10.11 -0.37 7.82
C CYS A 30 10.64 0.08 9.20
N LYS A 31 10.04 1.16 9.72
CA LYS A 31 10.25 1.79 11.04
C LYS A 31 9.01 2.63 11.38
N SER A 32 8.84 3.04 12.64
CA SER A 32 7.65 3.76 13.11
C SER A 32 7.33 5.05 12.35
N ASP A 33 8.35 5.73 11.84
CA ASP A 33 8.28 7.00 11.10
C ASP A 33 8.58 6.84 9.59
N CYS A 34 8.45 5.62 9.06
CA CYS A 34 8.81 5.31 7.66
C CYS A 34 7.92 6.13 6.69
N ALA A 35 8.52 7.05 5.95
CA ALA A 35 7.83 7.85 4.94
C ALA A 35 7.32 7.00 3.76
N GLY A 36 7.91 5.82 3.58
CA GLY A 36 7.54 4.86 2.55
C GLY A 36 8.16 5.16 1.19
N LEU A 37 7.57 4.57 0.15
CA LEU A 37 7.98 4.76 -1.24
C LEU A 37 7.00 5.71 -1.94
N CYS A 38 7.47 6.48 -2.90
CA CYS A 38 6.59 7.24 -3.78
C CYS A 38 5.68 6.27 -4.57
N PRO A 39 4.34 6.42 -4.52
CA PRO A 39 3.44 5.50 -5.23
C PRO A 39 3.53 5.61 -6.76
N ASN A 40 4.14 6.68 -7.29
CA ASN A 40 4.26 6.92 -8.72
C ASN A 40 5.62 6.47 -9.30
N CYS A 41 6.73 6.72 -8.60
CA CYS A 41 8.08 6.37 -9.10
C CYS A 41 8.86 5.39 -8.23
N GLY A 42 8.36 5.02 -7.05
CA GLY A 42 9.00 4.05 -6.16
C GLY A 42 10.22 4.54 -5.40
N VAL A 43 10.63 5.81 -5.53
CA VAL A 43 11.77 6.35 -4.76
C VAL A 43 11.51 6.28 -3.26
N ASN A 44 12.56 5.99 -2.49
CA ASN A 44 12.49 6.01 -1.04
C ASN A 44 12.35 7.45 -0.52
N LEU A 45 11.17 7.76 0.05
CA LEU A 45 10.87 9.08 0.59
C LEU A 45 11.60 9.36 1.91
N ASN A 46 12.23 8.35 2.51
CA ASN A 46 13.11 8.55 3.66
C ASN A 46 14.47 9.16 3.25
N ASP A 47 14.90 8.94 2.01
CA ASP A 47 16.24 9.34 1.53
C ASP A 47 16.20 10.57 0.62
N SER A 48 15.08 10.79 -0.09
CA SER A 48 14.96 11.88 -1.05
C SER A 48 13.51 12.29 -1.31
N VAL A 49 13.32 13.48 -1.87
CA VAL A 49 12.02 13.95 -2.33
C VAL A 49 11.82 13.57 -3.79
N CYS A 50 10.65 13.00 -4.11
CA CYS A 50 10.29 12.73 -5.50
C CYS A 50 9.88 14.01 -6.25
N GLN A 51 10.09 14.04 -7.56
CA GLN A 51 9.62 15.12 -8.45
C GLN A 51 8.31 14.75 -9.18
N CYS A 52 7.60 13.71 -8.71
CA CYS A 52 6.35 13.30 -9.32
C CYS A 52 5.29 14.39 -9.13
N ASP A 53 4.51 14.64 -10.18
CA ASP A 53 3.37 15.54 -10.08
C ASP A 53 2.30 14.90 -9.18
N THR A 54 2.12 15.49 -8.00
CA THR A 54 1.09 15.07 -7.04
C THR A 54 -0.30 15.54 -7.44
N ALA A 55 -0.41 16.42 -8.45
CA ALA A 55 -1.67 16.91 -8.98
C ALA A 55 -2.31 15.96 -10.00
N LEU A 56 -1.83 14.71 -10.12
CA LEU A 56 -2.41 13.71 -11.01
C LEU A 56 -3.89 13.49 -10.66
N ARG A 57 -4.74 14.25 -11.35
CA ARG A 57 -6.19 14.15 -11.28
C ARG A 57 -6.58 12.88 -11.97
N ASP A 58 -7.06 11.92 -11.20
CA ASP A 58 -7.59 10.68 -11.75
C ASP A 58 -8.75 11.05 -12.70
N PRO A 59 -8.63 10.73 -14.00
CA PRO A 59 -9.61 11.16 -15.01
C PRO A 59 -11.01 10.61 -14.72
N ARG A 60 -11.13 9.51 -13.95
CA ARG A 60 -12.42 8.96 -13.51
C ARG A 60 -13.22 9.93 -12.64
N TRP A 61 -12.52 10.86 -11.99
CA TRP A 61 -13.11 11.88 -11.11
C TRP A 61 -13.29 13.23 -11.82
N GLY A 62 -13.05 13.33 -13.14
CA GLY A 62 -13.06 14.60 -13.89
C GLY A 62 -14.30 15.47 -13.63
N ALA A 63 -15.50 14.88 -13.75
CA ALA A 63 -16.75 15.62 -13.52
C ALA A 63 -16.86 16.19 -12.09
N LEU A 64 -16.37 15.46 -11.07
CA LEU A 64 -16.38 15.94 -9.68
C LEU A 64 -15.33 17.03 -9.45
N LEU A 65 -14.18 16.91 -10.11
CA LEU A 65 -13.11 17.91 -10.05
C LEU A 65 -13.52 19.24 -10.68
N ASP A 66 -14.33 19.21 -11.74
CA ASP A 66 -14.91 20.40 -12.36
C ASP A 66 -15.88 21.12 -11.42
N MET A 67 -16.65 20.37 -10.63
CA MET A 67 -17.56 20.93 -9.63
C MET A 67 -16.82 21.62 -8.48
N VAL A 68 -15.71 21.05 -8.00
CA VAL A 68 -14.87 21.64 -6.95
C VAL A 68 -14.12 22.89 -7.44
N GLY A 69 -13.78 22.96 -8.73
CA GLY A 69 -13.16 24.15 -9.33
C GLY A 69 -14.11 25.36 -9.43
N ASN A 70 -15.42 25.12 -9.43
CA ASN A 70 -16.44 26.17 -9.62
C ASN A 70 -16.96 26.79 -8.32
N SER A 71 -16.65 26.23 -7.15
CA SER A 71 -17.14 26.69 -5.84
C SER A 71 -16.28 27.78 -5.17
N SER A 72 -15.35 28.39 -5.91
CA SER A 72 -14.54 29.54 -5.44
C SER A 72 -14.91 30.88 -6.11
N GLN A 73 -16.04 30.94 -6.83
CA GLN A 73 -16.62 32.20 -7.32
C GLN A 73 -17.90 32.56 -6.56
N ASP A 74 -17.83 32.65 -5.23
CA ASP A 74 -18.85 33.35 -4.45
C ASP A 74 -18.10 34.20 -3.42
N GLY A 75 -18.18 35.53 -3.61
CA GLY A 75 -17.86 36.52 -2.59
C GLY A 75 -19.05 36.79 -1.67
#